data_AF-A0A852VBV5-F1
#
_entry.id   AF-A0A852VBV5-F1
#
_cell.length_a   1.000
_cell.length_b   1.000
_cell.length_c   1.000
_cell.angle_alpha   90.00
_cell.angle_beta   90.00
_cell.angle_gamma   90.00
#
_symmetry.space_group_name_H-M   'P 1'
#
loop_
_entity.id
_entity.type
_entity.pdbx_description
1 polymer ?
#
loop_
_entity_poly.entity_id
_entity_poly.type
_entity_poly.pdbx_seq_one_letter_code
_entity_poly.pdbx_strand_id
1 'polypeptide(L)'
;MRVWSVAILTVAAVVGFGFVHPFGIPRVEPANGLGTLLHSAKMPSDAKAVLITKCADCHSSETRWPMYARIAPGSWLIERDIVEARKKMNLSQWEQLSPDQQDVLMSKIVQETKSGEMPPMQYRLLHWNAALSKSDVLTLSMLGKNVGKSEVASEGAADATHGKALFERRCTGCHAMDADREGPRLAGVFGRKAGSSPGFTYSAVLKNSGLTWDQATLERWLSDPDLLIADNKMSFSVPKAEDRRDLIAYLKQ
;
A
#
# COMPACT_ATOMS: atom_id res chain seq x y z
N MET A 1 19.27 -27.51 -49.18
CA MET A 1 17.87 -27.30 -48.73
C MET A 1 17.65 -27.40 -47.21
N ARG A 2 18.45 -28.13 -46.42
CA ARG A 2 18.16 -28.35 -44.98
C ARG A 2 18.48 -27.19 -44.03
N VAL A 3 19.49 -26.38 -44.30
CA VAL A 3 19.94 -25.32 -43.38
C VAL A 3 18.95 -24.13 -43.34
N TRP A 4 18.38 -23.78 -44.49
CA TRP A 4 17.40 -22.68 -44.60
C TRP A 4 16.07 -23.04 -43.91
N SER A 5 15.61 -24.29 -44.03
CA SER A 5 14.41 -24.75 -43.33
C SER A 5 14.58 -24.75 -41.81
N VAL A 6 15.76 -25.14 -41.31
CA VAL A 6 16.06 -25.09 -39.86
C VAL A 6 16.14 -23.65 -39.37
N ALA A 7 16.79 -22.75 -40.11
CA ALA A 7 16.88 -21.32 -39.78
C ALA A 7 15.50 -20.64 -39.78
N ILE A 8 14.65 -20.93 -40.77
CA ILE A 8 13.28 -20.39 -40.83
C ILE A 8 12.43 -20.91 -39.66
N LEU A 9 12.52 -22.19 -39.31
CA LEU A 9 11.79 -22.76 -38.18
C LEU A 9 12.26 -22.19 -36.83
N THR A 10 13.56 -21.94 -36.66
CA THR A 10 14.07 -21.30 -35.44
C THR A 10 13.64 -19.84 -35.34
N VAL A 11 13.71 -19.06 -36.43
CA VAL A 11 13.22 -17.69 -36.45
C VAL A 11 11.71 -17.65 -36.19
N ALA A 12 10.93 -18.52 -36.83
CA ALA A 12 9.49 -18.61 -36.62
C ALA A 12 9.12 -19.02 -35.18
N ALA A 13 9.87 -19.95 -34.57
CA ALA A 13 9.68 -20.32 -33.17
C ALA A 13 10.04 -19.18 -32.22
N VAL A 14 11.16 -18.48 -32.43
CA VAL A 14 11.57 -17.32 -31.61
C VAL A 14 10.56 -16.18 -31.74
N VAL A 15 10.09 -15.89 -32.95
CA VAL A 15 9.04 -14.88 -33.19
C VAL A 15 7.72 -15.30 -32.55
N GLY A 16 7.31 -16.57 -32.71
CA GLY A 16 6.09 -17.11 -32.12
C GLY A 16 6.10 -17.09 -30.59
N PHE A 17 7.23 -17.43 -29.95
CA PHE A 17 7.40 -17.32 -28.50
C PHE A 17 7.35 -15.86 -28.01
N GLY A 18 7.77 -14.89 -28.83
CA GLY A 18 7.67 -13.46 -28.50
C GLY A 18 6.24 -12.94 -28.29
N PHE A 19 5.22 -13.65 -28.82
CA PHE A 19 3.80 -13.31 -28.66
C PHE A 19 3.07 -14.13 -27.59
N VAL A 20 3.78 -15.03 -26.90
CA VAL A 20 3.22 -15.78 -25.76
C VAL A 20 3.28 -14.87 -24.54
N HIS A 21 2.14 -14.68 -23.86
CA HIS A 21 2.04 -13.90 -22.62
C HIS A 21 1.66 -14.83 -21.45
N PRO A 22 2.62 -15.58 -20.89
CA PRO A 22 2.34 -16.67 -19.96
C PRO A 22 1.74 -16.22 -18.63
N PHE A 23 1.85 -14.93 -18.28
CA PHE A 23 1.37 -14.35 -17.02
C PHE A 23 0.16 -13.42 -17.20
N GLY A 24 -0.45 -13.42 -18.39
CA GLY A 24 -1.54 -12.52 -18.76
C GLY A 24 -1.05 -11.32 -19.57
N ILE A 25 -2.01 -10.56 -20.12
CA ILE A 25 -1.75 -9.42 -21.01
C ILE A 25 -2.08 -8.14 -20.24
N PRO A 26 -1.16 -7.57 -19.44
CA PRO A 26 -1.42 -6.33 -18.66
C PRO A 26 -1.76 -5.10 -19.52
N ARG A 27 -1.65 -5.23 -20.86
CA ARG A 27 -1.97 -4.21 -21.85
C ARG A 27 -3.43 -4.23 -22.33
N VAL A 28 -4.27 -5.10 -21.77
CA VAL A 28 -5.69 -5.24 -22.17
C VAL A 28 -6.57 -4.13 -21.58
N GLU A 29 -6.22 -3.58 -20.41
CA GLU A 29 -6.94 -2.40 -19.89
C GLU A 29 -6.58 -1.17 -20.73
N PRO A 30 -7.55 -0.52 -21.40
CA PRO A 30 -7.26 0.64 -22.23
C PRO A 30 -6.73 1.80 -21.38
N ALA A 31 -5.68 2.44 -21.89
CA ALA A 31 -5.21 3.71 -21.35
C ALA A 31 -6.17 4.82 -21.79
N ASN A 32 -6.78 5.50 -20.82
CA ASN A 32 -7.70 6.63 -21.02
C ASN A 32 -6.98 7.99 -20.84
N GLY A 33 -5.70 7.96 -20.50
CA GLY A 33 -4.82 9.12 -20.31
C GLY A 33 -4.56 9.41 -18.83
N LEU A 34 -3.33 9.83 -18.51
CA LEU A 34 -2.93 10.16 -17.13
C LEU A 34 -3.82 11.23 -16.47
N GLY A 35 -4.43 12.12 -17.26
CA GLY A 35 -5.36 13.14 -16.77
C GLY A 35 -6.67 12.59 -16.19
N THR A 36 -7.08 11.38 -16.58
CA THR A 36 -8.27 10.72 -16.03
C THR A 36 -7.96 9.92 -14.77
N LEU A 37 -6.69 9.65 -14.47
CA LEU A 37 -6.31 8.90 -13.27
C LEU A 37 -6.52 9.76 -12.01
N LEU A 38 -7.17 9.18 -10.99
CA LEU A 38 -7.45 9.85 -9.71
C LEU A 38 -8.22 11.19 -9.88
N HIS A 39 -9.09 11.32 -10.87
CA HIS A 39 -9.75 12.59 -11.16
C HIS A 39 -10.75 13.00 -10.07
N SER A 40 -11.42 12.04 -9.41
CA SER A 40 -12.33 12.33 -8.29
C SER A 40 -11.66 12.28 -6.93
N ALA A 41 -10.38 11.90 -6.90
CA ALA A 41 -9.68 11.66 -5.65
C ALA A 41 -9.60 12.95 -4.83
N LYS A 42 -10.14 12.89 -3.60
CA LYS A 42 -10.06 13.98 -2.62
C LYS A 42 -8.64 14.04 -2.02
N MET A 43 -7.69 14.52 -2.81
CA MET A 43 -6.29 14.62 -2.42
C MET A 43 -5.62 15.91 -2.91
N PRO A 44 -4.63 16.44 -2.15
CA PRO A 44 -3.70 17.46 -2.63
C PRO A 44 -3.07 17.11 -3.99
N SER A 45 -2.87 18.13 -4.81
CA SER A 45 -2.38 17.98 -6.19
C SER A 45 -0.94 17.45 -6.27
N ASP A 46 -0.12 17.75 -5.28
CA ASP A 46 1.24 17.23 -5.13
C ASP A 46 1.25 15.73 -4.85
N ALA A 47 0.38 15.24 -3.94
CA ALA A 47 0.23 13.81 -3.68
C ALA A 47 -0.28 13.06 -4.92
N LYS A 48 -1.26 13.63 -5.62
CA LYS A 48 -1.73 13.09 -6.90
C LYS A 48 -0.60 13.02 -7.93
N ALA A 49 0.24 14.06 -8.02
CA ALA A 49 1.38 14.08 -8.93
C ALA A 49 2.39 12.98 -8.59
N VAL A 50 2.70 12.74 -7.31
CA VAL A 50 3.57 11.64 -6.88
C VAL A 50 2.99 10.28 -7.31
N LEU A 51 1.71 10.02 -7.03
CA LEU A 51 1.07 8.74 -7.41
C LEU A 51 1.10 8.50 -8.92
N ILE A 52 0.80 9.54 -9.71
CA ILE A 52 0.80 9.45 -11.17
C ILE A 52 2.21 9.25 -11.70
N THR A 53 3.20 10.01 -11.21
CA THR A 53 4.55 10.01 -11.78
C THR A 53 5.42 8.84 -11.31
N LYS A 54 5.18 8.33 -10.10
CA LYS A 54 6.02 7.30 -9.46
C LYS A 54 5.36 5.92 -9.42
N CYS A 55 4.03 5.84 -9.39
CA CYS A 55 3.32 4.57 -9.17
C CYS A 55 2.55 4.07 -10.39
N ALA A 56 1.98 4.97 -11.21
CA ALA A 56 1.07 4.60 -12.30
C ALA A 56 1.69 3.65 -13.34
N ASP A 57 3.00 3.74 -13.58
CA ASP A 57 3.67 2.87 -14.56
C ASP A 57 3.50 1.38 -14.21
N CYS A 58 3.41 0.99 -12.93
CA CYS A 58 3.13 -0.39 -12.53
C CYS A 58 1.70 -0.61 -12.03
N HIS A 59 1.12 0.40 -11.37
CA HIS A 59 -0.14 0.29 -10.64
C HIS A 59 -1.33 0.92 -11.37
N SER A 60 -1.27 1.15 -12.68
CA SER A 60 -2.44 1.57 -13.45
C SER A 60 -2.39 1.03 -14.88
N SER A 61 -3.51 1.14 -15.59
CA SER A 61 -3.61 0.88 -17.03
C SER A 61 -2.80 1.87 -17.89
N GLU A 62 -2.33 2.99 -17.32
CA GLU A 62 -1.52 4.02 -18.00
C GLU A 62 -0.02 3.68 -18.07
N THR A 63 0.32 2.39 -18.00
CA THR A 63 1.72 1.93 -18.02
C THR A 63 2.47 2.42 -19.26
N ARG A 64 3.59 3.10 -19.04
CA ARG A 64 4.54 3.41 -20.11
C ARG A 64 5.47 2.22 -20.34
N TRP A 65 5.23 1.50 -21.43
CA TRP A 65 6.00 0.31 -21.81
C TRP A 65 7.31 0.68 -22.52
N PRO A 66 8.48 0.48 -21.90
CA PRO A 66 9.75 0.70 -22.59
C PRO A 66 9.96 -0.35 -23.67
N MET A 67 10.81 -0.05 -24.66
CA MET A 67 11.04 -0.95 -25.80
C MET A 67 11.53 -2.35 -25.38
N TYR A 68 12.37 -2.45 -24.35
CA TYR A 68 12.87 -3.73 -23.84
C TYR A 68 11.77 -4.58 -23.18
N ALA A 69 10.64 -3.99 -22.77
CA ALA A 69 9.49 -4.73 -22.27
C ALA A 69 8.69 -5.42 -23.40
N ARG A 70 9.21 -5.45 -24.63
CA ARG A 70 8.62 -6.16 -25.78
C ARG A 70 9.41 -7.41 -26.17
N ILE A 71 10.53 -7.69 -25.52
CA ILE A 71 11.44 -8.77 -25.90
C ILE A 71 11.51 -9.80 -24.77
N ALA A 72 11.21 -11.06 -25.09
CA ALA A 72 11.32 -12.17 -24.14
C ALA A 72 12.80 -12.49 -23.82
N PRO A 73 13.12 -12.99 -22.60
CA PRO A 73 12.20 -13.24 -21.48
C PRO A 73 11.94 -12.00 -20.60
N GLY A 74 12.60 -10.87 -20.86
CA GLY A 74 12.47 -9.66 -20.05
C GLY A 74 11.05 -9.09 -20.03
N SER A 75 10.36 -9.10 -21.17
CA SER A 75 8.94 -8.71 -21.26
C SER A 75 8.05 -9.50 -20.31
N TRP A 76 8.24 -10.83 -20.22
CA TRP A 76 7.43 -11.69 -19.35
C TRP A 76 7.63 -11.40 -17.87
N LEU A 77 8.86 -11.11 -17.44
CA LEU A 77 9.14 -10.76 -16.05
C LEU A 77 8.44 -9.44 -15.67
N ILE A 78 8.52 -8.43 -16.54
CA ILE A 78 7.86 -7.14 -16.33
C ILE A 78 6.34 -7.31 -16.34
N GLU A 79 5.81 -8.10 -17.27
CA GLU A 79 4.38 -8.40 -17.35
C GLU A 79 3.87 -9.08 -16.07
N ARG A 80 4.57 -10.11 -15.61
CA ARG A 80 4.26 -10.79 -14.34
C ARG A 80 4.26 -9.80 -13.17
N ASP A 81 5.31 -9.01 -13.05
CA ASP A 81 5.46 -8.08 -11.92
C ASP A 81 4.36 -7.01 -11.93
N ILE A 82 3.97 -6.49 -13.11
CA ILE A 82 2.86 -5.55 -13.24
C ILE A 82 1.51 -6.22 -12.93
N VAL A 83 1.27 -7.43 -13.44
CA VAL A 83 0.02 -8.16 -13.16
C VAL A 83 -0.12 -8.42 -11.65
N GLU A 84 0.94 -8.88 -10.98
CA GLU A 84 0.95 -9.10 -9.54
C GLU A 84 0.82 -7.79 -8.74
N ALA A 85 1.48 -6.71 -9.19
CA ALA A 85 1.35 -5.39 -8.57
C ALA A 85 -0.09 -4.87 -8.64
N ARG A 86 -0.75 -4.99 -9.80
CA ARG A 86 -2.13 -4.52 -10.01
C ARG A 86 -3.17 -5.31 -9.24
N LYS A 87 -2.94 -6.61 -8.96
CA LYS A 87 -3.78 -7.40 -8.04
C LYS A 87 -3.79 -6.82 -6.62
N LYS A 88 -2.69 -6.21 -6.18
CA LYS A 88 -2.57 -5.60 -4.84
C LYS A 88 -3.03 -4.14 -4.81
N MET A 89 -2.84 -3.41 -5.92
CA MET A 89 -3.23 -2.01 -6.06
C MET A 89 -3.34 -1.63 -7.55
N ASN A 90 -4.51 -1.15 -7.98
CA ASN A 90 -4.74 -0.60 -9.31
C ASN A 90 -5.42 0.78 -9.23
N LEU A 91 -4.68 1.85 -9.51
CA LEU A 91 -5.14 3.24 -9.52
C LEU A 91 -6.20 3.50 -10.59
N SER A 92 -6.26 2.71 -11.66
CA SER A 92 -7.33 2.83 -12.68
C SER A 92 -8.70 2.42 -12.13
N GLN A 93 -8.73 1.68 -11.02
CA GLN A 93 -9.96 1.26 -10.36
C GLN A 93 -10.34 2.19 -9.20
N TRP A 94 -9.63 3.30 -8.99
CA TRP A 94 -9.86 4.22 -7.87
C TRP A 94 -11.33 4.65 -7.72
N GLU A 95 -11.96 4.98 -8.85
CA GLU A 95 -13.35 5.43 -8.93
C GLU A 95 -14.37 4.35 -8.54
N GLN A 96 -13.96 3.07 -8.58
CA GLN A 96 -14.81 1.92 -8.22
C GLN A 96 -14.68 1.57 -6.74
N LEU A 97 -13.66 2.10 -6.05
CA LEU A 97 -13.46 1.86 -4.63
C LEU A 97 -14.43 2.70 -3.80
N SER A 98 -15.02 2.08 -2.78
CA SER A 98 -15.77 2.82 -1.77
C SER A 98 -14.85 3.80 -1.01
N PRO A 99 -15.39 4.85 -0.37
CA PRO A 99 -14.57 5.77 0.43
C PRO A 99 -13.70 5.06 1.48
N ASP A 100 -14.23 4.02 2.12
CA ASP A 100 -13.48 3.20 3.08
C ASP A 100 -12.32 2.46 2.40
N GLN A 101 -12.56 1.86 1.23
CA GLN A 101 -11.53 1.15 0.47
C GLN A 101 -10.44 2.09 -0.03
N GLN A 102 -10.80 3.32 -0.42
CA GLN A 102 -9.85 4.37 -0.77
C GLN A 102 -8.96 4.72 0.42
N ASP A 103 -9.54 4.88 1.62
CA ASP A 103 -8.79 5.16 2.86
C ASP A 103 -7.84 4.02 3.23
N VAL A 104 -8.29 2.76 3.13
CA VAL A 104 -7.45 1.58 3.35
C VAL A 104 -6.27 1.56 2.38
N LEU A 105 -6.56 1.75 1.08
CA LEU A 105 -5.54 1.72 0.03
C LEU A 105 -4.49 2.83 0.24
N MET A 106 -4.93 4.04 0.57
CA MET A 106 -4.03 5.16 0.86
C MET A 106 -3.15 4.89 2.07
N SER A 107 -3.71 4.32 3.14
CA SER A 107 -2.94 3.96 4.33
C SER A 107 -1.85 2.94 4.01
N LYS A 108 -2.17 1.95 3.16
CA LYS A 108 -1.20 0.95 2.70
C LYS A 108 -0.09 1.55 1.83
N ILE A 109 -0.41 2.48 0.94
CA ILE A 109 0.60 3.19 0.14
C ILE A 109 1.57 3.96 1.05
N VAL A 110 1.05 4.69 2.03
CA VAL A 110 1.90 5.42 2.99
C VAL A 110 2.81 4.47 3.75
N GLN A 111 2.29 3.31 4.17
CA GLN A 111 3.07 2.29 4.86
C GLN A 111 4.23 1.76 4.02
N GLU A 112 3.94 1.28 2.82
CA GLU A 112 4.91 0.62 1.91
C GLU A 112 5.98 1.60 1.40
N THR A 113 5.62 2.88 1.26
CA THR A 113 6.57 3.93 0.84
C THR A 113 7.47 4.37 1.98
N LYS A 114 6.97 4.39 3.22
CA LYS A 114 7.79 4.67 4.42
C LYS A 114 8.70 3.50 4.80
N SER A 115 8.24 2.25 4.67
CA SER A 115 9.07 1.07 4.91
C SER A 115 10.20 0.93 3.89
N GLY A 116 10.07 1.59 2.73
CA GLY A 116 11.03 1.50 1.63
C GLY A 116 10.91 0.19 0.83
N GLU A 117 9.86 -0.59 1.09
CA GLU A 117 9.52 -1.80 0.32
C GLU A 117 9.08 -1.43 -1.09
N MET A 118 8.43 -0.27 -1.24
CA MET A 118 8.02 0.27 -2.54
C MET A 118 8.79 1.56 -2.88
N PRO A 119 9.40 1.65 -4.09
CA PRO A 119 9.56 0.57 -5.07
C PRO A 119 10.64 -0.46 -4.65
N PRO A 120 10.50 -1.73 -5.07
CA PRO A 120 11.48 -2.77 -4.73
C PRO A 120 12.90 -2.38 -5.16
N MET A 121 13.90 -2.75 -4.35
CA MET A 121 15.30 -2.34 -4.58
C MET A 121 15.79 -2.74 -5.98
N GLN A 122 15.50 -3.96 -6.43
CA GLN A 122 15.89 -4.45 -7.74
C GLN A 122 15.31 -3.60 -8.88
N TYR A 123 14.10 -3.06 -8.70
CA TYR A 123 13.47 -2.18 -9.68
C TYR A 123 14.19 -0.83 -9.71
N ARG A 124 14.50 -0.25 -8.55
CA ARG A 124 15.20 1.05 -8.44
C ARG A 124 16.60 1.05 -9.07
N LEU A 125 17.28 -0.10 -9.13
CA LEU A 125 18.59 -0.21 -9.78
C LEU A 125 18.52 0.04 -11.29
N LEU A 126 17.47 -0.44 -11.95
CA LEU A 126 17.26 -0.25 -13.39
C LEU A 126 16.41 1.01 -13.68
N HIS A 127 15.51 1.34 -12.77
CA HIS A 127 14.50 2.41 -12.89
C HIS A 127 14.69 3.46 -11.80
N TRP A 128 15.86 4.11 -11.78
CA TRP A 128 16.19 5.14 -10.80
C TRP A 128 15.17 6.29 -10.74
N ASN A 129 14.53 6.62 -11.87
CA ASN A 129 13.47 7.64 -11.96
C ASN A 129 12.24 7.33 -11.09
N ALA A 130 11.96 6.05 -10.85
CA ALA A 130 10.85 5.60 -10.02
C ALA A 130 11.16 5.66 -8.52
N ALA A 131 12.43 5.85 -8.13
CA ALA A 131 12.79 5.97 -6.73
C ALA A 131 12.07 7.17 -6.09
N LEU A 132 11.49 6.92 -4.91
CA LEU A 132 10.84 7.94 -4.09
C LEU A 132 11.89 8.73 -3.32
N SER A 133 11.82 10.05 -3.43
CA SER A 133 12.60 10.97 -2.60
C SER A 133 11.97 11.10 -1.20
N LYS A 134 12.73 11.63 -0.23
CA LYS A 134 12.19 11.91 1.11
C LYS A 134 10.99 12.86 1.08
N SER A 135 10.99 13.82 0.15
CA SER A 135 9.86 14.73 -0.06
C SER A 135 8.64 14.00 -0.62
N ASP A 136 8.82 13.05 -1.55
CA ASP A 136 7.69 12.26 -2.10
C ASP A 136 7.02 11.46 -0.98
N VAL A 137 7.82 10.77 -0.15
CA VAL A 137 7.31 10.01 1.00
C VAL A 137 6.59 10.93 1.99
N LEU A 138 7.13 12.12 2.25
CA LEU A 138 6.51 13.09 3.14
C LEU A 138 5.17 13.61 2.60
N THR A 139 5.10 13.95 1.30
CA THR A 139 3.87 14.39 0.64
C THR A 139 2.78 13.32 0.73
N LEU A 140 3.11 12.06 0.45
CA LEU A 140 2.17 10.95 0.61
C LEU A 140 1.74 10.76 2.08
N SER A 141 2.67 10.91 3.01
CA SER A 141 2.39 10.78 4.45
C SER A 141 1.45 11.86 4.98
N MET A 142 1.54 13.08 4.45
CA MET A 142 0.64 14.18 4.81
C MET A 142 -0.77 14.01 4.26
N LEU A 143 -0.94 13.26 3.17
CA LEU A 143 -2.25 12.89 2.63
C LEU A 143 -3.11 12.20 3.69
N GLY A 144 -2.54 11.19 4.35
CA GLY A 144 -3.21 10.44 5.40
C GLY A 144 -3.69 11.33 6.55
N LYS A 145 -3.06 12.48 6.79
CA LYS A 145 -3.44 13.39 7.89
C LYS A 145 -4.59 14.36 7.52
N ASN A 146 -4.79 14.64 6.23
CA ASN A 146 -5.71 15.69 5.77
C ASN A 146 -7.06 15.17 5.23
N VAL A 147 -7.18 13.89 4.89
CA VAL A 147 -8.47 13.28 4.48
C VAL A 147 -9.51 13.30 5.62
N GLY A 148 -9.08 13.51 6.87
CA GLY A 148 -9.94 13.63 8.05
C GLY A 148 -10.39 15.05 8.43
N LYS A 149 -10.05 16.10 7.68
CA LYS A 149 -10.53 17.47 7.94
C LYS A 149 -11.79 17.79 7.12
N SER A 150 -12.87 17.05 7.33
CA SER A 150 -14.23 17.50 7.04
C SER A 150 -15.10 17.28 8.27
N GLU A 151 -15.49 18.41 8.86
CA GLU A 151 -16.61 18.67 9.77
C GLU A 151 -16.81 17.77 11.00
N VAL A 152 -16.52 18.38 12.16
CA VAL A 152 -17.09 18.16 13.51
C VAL A 152 -17.21 16.69 13.95
N ALA A 153 -16.31 16.29 14.85
CA ALA A 153 -16.45 15.10 15.67
C ALA A 153 -17.85 15.08 16.32
N SER A 154 -18.72 14.22 15.80
CA SER A 154 -19.95 13.82 16.46
C SER A 154 -19.57 12.94 17.66
N GLU A 155 -20.00 13.33 18.86
CA GLU A 155 -20.03 12.51 20.08
C GLU A 155 -21.04 11.34 19.93
N GLY A 156 -20.88 10.54 18.88
CA GLY A 156 -21.51 9.23 18.78
C GLY A 156 -20.89 8.29 19.81
N ALA A 157 -21.71 7.43 20.42
CA ALA A 157 -21.22 6.32 21.21
C ALA A 157 -20.32 5.42 20.35
N ALA A 158 -19.27 4.86 20.95
CA ALA A 158 -18.34 4.00 20.21
C ALA A 158 -19.02 2.70 19.75
N ASP A 159 -18.87 2.34 18.48
CA ASP A 159 -19.44 1.13 17.89
C ASP A 159 -18.34 0.07 17.68
N ALA A 160 -18.29 -0.94 18.56
CA ALA A 160 -17.33 -2.03 18.44
C ALA A 160 -17.60 -2.97 17.25
N THR A 161 -18.83 -3.04 16.73
CA THR A 161 -19.15 -3.81 15.53
C THR A 161 -18.51 -3.15 14.31
N HIS A 162 -18.67 -1.83 14.21
CA HIS A 162 -17.96 -1.05 13.19
C HIS A 162 -16.43 -1.15 13.37
N GLY A 163 -15.95 -1.04 14.61
CA GLY A 163 -14.53 -1.25 14.96
C GLY A 163 -13.97 -2.60 14.50
N LYS A 164 -14.73 -3.68 14.68
CA LYS A 164 -14.35 -5.02 14.18
C LYS A 164 -14.23 -5.05 12.66
N ALA A 165 -15.21 -4.49 11.95
CA ALA A 165 -15.17 -4.42 10.48
C ALA A 165 -13.99 -3.56 9.98
N LEU A 166 -13.65 -2.48 10.69
CA LEU A 166 -12.45 -1.68 10.40
C LEU A 166 -11.17 -2.50 10.63
N PHE A 167 -11.08 -3.25 11.73
CA PHE A 167 -9.94 -4.09 12.03
C PHE A 167 -9.71 -5.14 10.94
N GLU A 168 -10.78 -5.84 10.55
CA GLU A 168 -10.75 -6.85 9.48
C GLU A 168 -10.23 -6.30 8.16
N ARG A 169 -10.65 -5.08 7.80
CA ARG A 169 -10.28 -4.43 6.54
C ARG A 169 -8.91 -3.76 6.55
N ARG A 170 -8.48 -3.23 7.70
CA ARG A 170 -7.33 -2.31 7.79
C ARG A 170 -6.14 -2.85 8.56
N CYS A 171 -6.36 -3.73 9.53
CA CYS A 171 -5.32 -4.16 10.48
C CYS A 171 -4.83 -5.58 10.21
N THR A 172 -5.69 -6.45 9.64
CA THR A 172 -5.39 -7.88 9.47
C THR A 172 -4.23 -8.18 8.53
N GLY A 173 -3.82 -7.23 7.68
CA GLY A 173 -2.62 -7.39 6.86
C GLY A 173 -1.35 -7.55 7.70
N CYS A 174 -1.29 -6.89 8.87
CA CYS A 174 -0.10 -6.90 9.74
C CYS A 174 -0.38 -7.52 11.11
N HIS A 175 -1.62 -7.56 11.57
CA HIS A 175 -1.96 -8.03 12.92
C HIS A 175 -2.98 -9.16 12.88
N ALA A 176 -3.02 -9.95 13.94
CA ALA A 176 -4.13 -10.82 14.28
C ALA A 176 -4.48 -10.62 15.76
N MET A 177 -5.60 -11.19 16.20
CA MET A 177 -5.94 -11.15 17.63
C MET A 177 -5.05 -12.10 18.43
N ASP A 178 -4.79 -13.29 17.91
CA ASP A 178 -4.19 -14.41 18.64
C ASP A 178 -2.78 -14.79 18.16
N ALA A 179 -2.36 -14.33 16.98
CA ALA A 179 -1.07 -14.64 16.38
C ALA A 179 -0.23 -13.39 16.06
N ASP A 180 1.08 -13.52 16.22
CA ASP A 180 2.04 -12.53 15.72
C ASP A 180 2.19 -12.70 14.19
N ARG A 181 2.30 -11.58 13.47
CA ARG A 181 2.54 -11.50 12.02
C ARG A 181 3.65 -10.47 11.78
N GLU A 182 3.49 -9.56 10.82
CA GLU A 182 4.36 -8.38 10.67
C GLU A 182 4.32 -7.50 11.93
N GLY A 183 3.15 -7.44 12.59
CA GLY A 183 2.93 -6.83 13.89
C GLY A 183 2.56 -7.86 14.97
N PRO A 184 2.63 -7.50 16.25
CA PRO A 184 2.27 -8.38 17.36
C PRO A 184 0.77 -8.69 17.40
N ARG A 185 0.41 -9.79 18.05
CA ARG A 185 -0.99 -10.10 18.39
C ARG A 185 -1.65 -9.02 19.25
N LEU A 186 -2.92 -8.74 18.98
CA LEU A 186 -3.67 -7.62 19.56
C LEU A 186 -4.74 -7.99 20.60
N ALA A 187 -5.02 -9.28 20.83
CA ALA A 187 -5.88 -9.68 21.94
C ALA A 187 -5.31 -9.19 23.28
N GLY A 188 -6.17 -8.58 24.11
CA GLY A 188 -5.78 -7.98 25.39
C GLY A 188 -4.72 -6.88 25.24
N VAL A 189 -4.71 -6.14 24.13
CA VAL A 189 -3.81 -4.98 23.96
C VAL A 189 -4.21 -3.84 24.88
N PHE A 190 -5.50 -3.63 25.12
CA PHE A 190 -5.98 -2.60 26.05
C PHE A 190 -5.52 -2.91 27.48
N GLY A 191 -4.93 -1.94 28.15
CA GLY A 191 -4.29 -2.04 29.45
C GLY A 191 -2.86 -2.61 29.43
N ARG A 192 -2.37 -3.13 28.30
CA ARG A 192 -1.03 -3.73 28.20
C ARG A 192 0.05 -2.67 28.03
N LYS A 193 1.24 -2.93 28.58
CA LYS A 193 2.44 -2.12 28.32
C LYS A 193 2.80 -2.15 26.83
N ALA A 194 3.16 -1.00 26.28
CA ALA A 194 3.66 -0.92 24.91
C ALA A 194 4.95 -1.75 24.76
N GLY A 195 5.08 -2.46 23.63
CA GLY A 195 6.28 -3.26 23.35
C GLY A 195 6.49 -4.48 24.26
N SER A 196 5.42 -5.01 24.88
CA SER A 196 5.53 -6.08 25.90
C SER A 196 4.89 -7.42 25.50
N SER A 197 4.45 -7.62 24.25
CA SER A 197 3.91 -8.94 23.84
C SER A 197 5.02 -9.99 23.86
N PRO A 198 4.84 -11.11 24.58
CA PRO A 198 5.84 -12.18 24.61
C PRO A 198 6.09 -12.77 23.22
N GLY A 199 7.36 -12.91 22.85
CA GLY A 199 7.80 -13.53 21.60
C GLY A 199 7.95 -12.57 20.41
N PHE A 200 7.44 -11.33 20.51
CA PHE A 200 7.52 -10.38 19.40
C PHE A 200 8.73 -9.44 19.50
N THR A 201 9.37 -9.17 18.36
CA THR A 201 10.54 -8.27 18.29
C THR A 201 10.11 -6.84 17.96
N TYR A 202 10.08 -5.98 18.98
CA TYR A 202 9.71 -4.57 18.85
C TYR A 202 10.89 -3.67 18.41
N SER A 203 10.58 -2.46 17.96
CA SER A 203 11.58 -1.38 17.92
C SER A 203 12.03 -1.03 19.34
N ALA A 204 13.29 -0.63 19.49
CA ALA A 204 13.85 -0.25 20.79
C ALA A 204 13.06 0.91 21.41
N VAL A 205 12.68 1.89 20.60
CA VAL A 205 11.90 3.07 21.02
C VAL A 205 10.51 2.69 21.55
N LEU A 206 9.80 1.77 20.90
CA LEU A 206 8.47 1.35 21.35
C LEU A 206 8.55 0.53 22.64
N LYS A 207 9.54 -0.39 22.73
CA LYS A 207 9.80 -1.20 23.92
C LYS A 207 10.16 -0.35 25.14
N ASN A 208 10.88 0.75 24.94
CA ASN A 208 11.35 1.64 26.00
C ASN A 208 10.45 2.86 26.23
N SER A 209 9.32 2.97 25.53
CA SER A 209 8.42 4.13 25.60
C SER A 209 7.77 4.33 26.97
N GLY A 210 7.65 3.28 27.78
CA GLY A 210 6.98 3.30 29.07
C GLY A 210 5.44 3.42 29.00
N LEU A 211 4.87 3.57 27.81
CA LEU A 211 3.43 3.72 27.59
C LEU A 211 2.65 2.47 28.01
N THR A 212 1.43 2.70 28.45
CA THR A 212 0.39 1.68 28.60
C THR A 212 -0.70 2.00 27.57
N TRP A 213 -1.20 0.99 26.89
CA TRP A 213 -2.28 1.16 25.92
C TRP A 213 -3.60 1.39 26.63
N ASP A 214 -4.11 2.61 26.58
CA ASP A 214 -5.40 3.03 27.10
C ASP A 214 -6.15 3.83 26.02
N GLN A 215 -7.30 4.41 26.36
CA GLN A 215 -8.08 5.20 25.41
C GLN A 215 -7.25 6.33 24.79
N ALA A 216 -6.50 7.07 25.58
CA ALA A 216 -5.79 8.26 25.14
C ALA A 216 -4.50 7.92 24.39
N THR A 217 -3.78 6.89 24.82
CA THR A 217 -2.55 6.48 24.14
C THR A 217 -2.85 5.74 22.83
N LEU A 218 -3.90 4.91 22.77
CA LEU A 218 -4.33 4.30 21.51
C LEU A 218 -4.89 5.33 20.53
N GLU A 219 -5.62 6.34 21.01
CA GLU A 219 -6.11 7.42 20.14
C GLU A 219 -4.95 8.16 19.45
N ARG A 220 -3.94 8.57 20.23
CA ARG A 220 -2.75 9.25 19.69
C ARG A 220 -1.94 8.33 18.79
N TRP A 221 -1.75 7.08 19.19
CA TRP A 221 -1.01 6.08 18.42
C TRP A 221 -1.66 5.81 17.07
N LEU A 222 -2.97 5.53 17.05
CA LEU A 222 -3.70 5.29 15.82
C LEU A 222 -3.81 6.54 14.96
N SER A 223 -3.78 7.75 15.53
CA SER A 223 -3.77 8.98 14.74
C SER A 223 -2.46 9.17 13.97
N ASP A 224 -1.33 8.93 14.62
CA ASP A 224 0.01 9.14 14.05
C ASP A 224 1.07 8.46 14.95
N PRO A 225 1.48 7.21 14.62
CA PRO A 225 2.47 6.48 15.40
C PRO A 225 3.82 7.18 15.46
N ASP A 226 4.24 7.81 14.35
CA ASP A 226 5.55 8.47 14.23
C ASP A 226 5.60 9.76 15.03
N LEU A 227 4.46 10.45 15.19
CA LEU A 227 4.38 11.61 16.06
C LEU A 227 4.42 11.23 17.54
N LEU A 228 3.81 10.11 17.92
CA LEU A 228 3.81 9.66 19.32
C LEU A 228 5.17 9.05 19.71
N ILE A 229 5.74 8.20 18.85
CA ILE A 229 7.03 7.55 19.05
C ILE A 229 7.77 7.56 17.72
N ALA A 230 8.68 8.51 17.55
CA ALA A 230 9.56 8.56 16.38
C ALA A 230 10.37 7.26 16.24
N ASP A 231 10.65 6.86 15.00
CA ASP A 231 11.41 5.65 14.63
C ASP A 231 10.77 4.32 15.09
N ASN A 232 9.47 4.33 15.36
CA ASN A 232 8.71 3.09 15.54
C ASN A 232 8.58 2.33 14.20
N LYS A 233 8.24 1.04 14.27
CA LYS A 233 8.13 0.18 13.08
C LYS A 233 6.71 0.08 12.49
N MET A 234 5.70 0.66 13.15
CA MET A 234 4.31 0.62 12.70
C MET A 234 3.97 1.86 11.89
N SER A 235 4.11 1.77 10.57
CA SER A 235 3.88 2.89 9.66
C SER A 235 2.43 2.95 9.14
N PHE A 236 1.44 2.96 10.04
CA PHE A 236 0.01 2.96 9.67
C PHE A 236 -0.80 3.91 10.57
N SER A 237 -1.67 4.73 9.98
CA SER A 237 -2.54 5.67 10.70
C SER A 237 -4.01 5.53 10.30
N VAL A 238 -4.91 5.85 11.23
CA VAL A 238 -6.36 5.91 11.06
C VAL A 238 -6.79 7.39 11.17
N PRO A 239 -7.04 8.08 10.05
CA PRO A 239 -7.22 9.53 10.05
C PRO A 239 -8.51 10.02 10.72
N LYS A 240 -9.60 9.28 10.51
CA LYS A 240 -10.93 9.62 11.04
C LYS A 240 -10.99 9.31 12.53
N ALA A 241 -11.41 10.30 13.33
CA ALA A 241 -11.51 10.14 14.79
C ALA A 241 -12.58 9.13 15.21
N GLU A 242 -13.70 9.07 14.49
CA GLU A 242 -14.75 8.08 14.67
C GLU A 242 -14.22 6.64 14.46
N ASP A 243 -13.51 6.39 13.36
CA ASP A 243 -12.89 5.07 13.11
C ASP A 243 -11.94 4.66 14.24
N ARG A 244 -11.15 5.59 14.77
CA ARG A 244 -10.25 5.32 15.91
C ARG A 244 -11.03 4.97 17.16
N ARG A 245 -12.04 5.76 17.50
CA ARG A 245 -12.92 5.52 18.65
C ARG A 245 -13.53 4.11 18.60
N ASP A 246 -14.05 3.73 17.45
CA ASP A 246 -14.73 2.45 17.23
C ASP A 246 -13.73 1.27 17.24
N LEU A 247 -12.56 1.43 16.60
CA LEU A 247 -11.46 0.46 16.70
C LEU A 247 -11.00 0.23 18.14
N ILE A 248 -10.84 1.31 18.91
CA ILE A 248 -10.46 1.20 20.33
C ILE A 248 -11.55 0.49 21.12
N ALA A 249 -12.83 0.74 20.83
CA ALA A 249 -13.94 0.02 21.47
C ALA A 249 -13.93 -1.49 21.15
N TYR A 250 -13.56 -1.87 19.93
CA TYR A 250 -13.36 -3.27 19.58
C TYR A 250 -12.15 -3.89 20.29
N LEU A 251 -11.01 -3.18 20.37
CA LEU A 251 -9.79 -3.66 21.04
C LEU A 251 -9.90 -3.77 22.57
N LYS A 252 -10.96 -3.21 23.17
CA LYS A 252 -11.28 -3.34 24.61
C LYS A 252 -11.94 -4.67 24.96
N GLN A 253 -12.49 -5.37 23.98
CA GLN A 253 -13.15 -6.67 24.17
C GLN A 253 -12.11 -7.76 24.40
#